data_AF-A0A7X1LC02-F1
#
_entry.id   AF-A0A7X1LC02-F1
#
_cell.length_a   1.000
_cell.length_b   1.000
_cell.length_c   1.000
_cell.angle_alpha   90.00
_cell.angle_beta   90.00
_cell.angle_gamma   90.00
#
_symmetry.space_group_name_H-M   'P 1'
#
loop_
_entity.id
_entity.type
_entity.pdbx_description
1 polymer ?
#
loop_
_entity_poly.entity_id
_entity_poly.type
_entity_poly.pdbx_seq_one_letter_code
_entity_poly.pdbx_strand_id
1 'polypeptide(L)'
;MVEAWLDPGLSWIPGMLLGAIGGGVGGPLAGFFAPRGKFKTQVLGFYYSILVISAGLFVAGIAALMSGQPYAVWYGLGFPGLLCLIIFGVLLGVVSKRYEEAELRKTMADDL
;
A
#
# COMPACT_ATOMS: atom_id res chain seq x y z
N MET A 1 0.91 -34.22 2.21
CA MET A 1 0.98 -32.78 2.54
C MET A 1 1.62 -32.08 1.37
N VAL A 2 1.05 -30.95 0.91
CA VAL A 2 1.68 -30.12 -0.12
C VAL A 2 2.92 -29.47 0.50
N GLU A 3 4.03 -29.49 -0.23
CA GLU A 3 5.25 -28.79 0.18
C GLU A 3 4.99 -27.28 0.26
N ALA A 4 5.37 -26.68 1.39
CA ALA A 4 5.12 -25.27 1.63
C ALA A 4 5.97 -24.42 0.68
N TRP A 5 5.35 -23.48 -0.04
CA TRP A 5 6.11 -22.56 -0.92
C TRP A 5 7.05 -21.64 -0.15
N LEU A 6 6.64 -21.29 1.07
CA LEU A 6 7.38 -20.45 2.00
C LEU A 6 7.49 -21.19 3.32
N ASP A 7 8.65 -21.05 3.98
CA ASP A 7 8.79 -21.49 5.36
C ASP A 7 7.71 -20.83 6.22
N PRO A 8 6.86 -21.62 6.92
CA PRO A 8 5.78 -21.09 7.74
C PRO A 8 6.23 -20.04 8.77
N GLY A 9 7.48 -20.14 9.26
CA GLY A 9 8.07 -19.19 10.20
C GLY A 9 8.43 -17.82 9.60
N LEU A 10 8.48 -17.70 8.26
CA LEU A 10 8.85 -16.47 7.54
C LEU A 10 7.67 -15.79 6.84
N SER A 11 6.50 -16.43 6.80
CA SER A 11 5.33 -15.92 6.09
C SER A 11 4.77 -14.58 6.59
N TRP A 12 5.22 -14.09 7.76
CA TRP A 12 4.84 -12.78 8.30
C TRP A 12 5.68 -11.62 7.73
N ILE A 13 6.86 -11.91 7.16
CA ILE A 13 7.81 -10.90 6.68
C ILE A 13 7.22 -10.00 5.59
N PRO A 14 6.53 -10.53 4.55
CA PRO A 14 5.96 -9.68 3.50
C PRO A 14 4.99 -8.63 4.04
N GLY A 15 4.11 -9.02 4.98
CA GLY A 15 3.17 -8.11 5.62
C GLY A 15 3.86 -7.07 6.49
N MET A 16 4.86 -7.47 7.27
CA MET A 16 5.65 -6.55 8.09
C MET A 16 6.39 -5.51 7.25
N LEU A 17 7.05 -5.93 6.17
CA LEU A 17 7.76 -5.01 5.27
C LEU A 17 6.81 -4.01 4.61
N LEU A 18 5.66 -4.47 4.11
CA LEU A 18 4.66 -3.60 3.51
C LEU A 18 4.09 -2.58 4.50
N GLY A 19 3.78 -3.01 5.73
CA GLY A 19 3.30 -2.12 6.78
C GLY A 19 4.36 -1.11 7.20
N ALA A 20 5.60 -1.56 7.43
CA ALA A 20 6.70 -0.71 7.87
C ALA A 20 7.10 0.31 6.80
N ILE A 21 7.26 -0.10 5.55
CA ILE A 21 7.63 0.79 4.45
C ILE A 21 6.43 1.67 4.07
N GLY A 22 5.27 1.06 3.81
CA GLY A 22 4.11 1.79 3.35
C GLY A 22 3.57 2.77 4.39
N GLY A 23 3.47 2.35 5.65
CA GLY A 23 3.01 3.21 6.74
C GLY A 23 4.10 4.17 7.23
N GLY A 24 5.28 3.62 7.53
CA GLY A 24 6.38 4.39 8.14
C GLY A 24 7.04 5.40 7.20
N VAL A 25 7.09 5.12 5.89
CA VAL A 25 7.62 6.07 4.89
C VAL A 25 6.50 6.83 4.20
N GLY A 26 5.42 6.14 3.82
CA GLY A 26 4.29 6.78 3.11
C GLY A 26 3.60 7.86 3.92
N GLY A 27 3.37 7.61 5.22
CA GLY A 27 2.72 8.57 6.12
C GLY A 27 3.44 9.92 6.17
N PRO A 28 4.74 9.97 6.52
CA PRO A 28 5.52 11.20 6.52
C PRO A 28 5.61 11.88 5.15
N LEU A 29 5.78 11.10 4.06
CA LEU A 29 5.80 11.65 2.70
C LEU A 29 4.50 12.37 2.37
N ALA A 30 3.35 11.74 2.59
CA ALA A 30 2.05 12.35 2.38
C ALA A 30 1.82 13.55 3.31
N GLY A 31 2.09 13.40 4.60
CA GLY A 31 1.86 14.43 5.60
C GLY A 31 2.68 15.70 5.37
N PHE A 32 3.92 15.57 4.88
CA PHE A 32 4.81 16.71 4.66
C PHE A 32 4.63 17.34 3.27
N PHE A 33 4.48 16.54 2.22
CA PHE A 33 4.48 17.06 0.84
C PHE A 33 3.09 17.38 0.30
N ALA A 34 2.04 16.64 0.71
CA ALA A 34 0.68 16.88 0.20
C ALA A 34 0.15 18.28 0.55
N PRO A 35 0.25 18.78 1.80
CA PRO A 35 -0.22 20.13 2.13
C PRO A 35 0.51 21.25 1.40
N ARG A 36 1.74 20.98 0.91
CA ARG A 36 2.58 21.92 0.18
C ARG A 36 2.40 21.82 -1.35
N GLY A 37 1.64 20.83 -1.82
CA GLY A 37 1.46 20.57 -3.25
C GLY A 37 2.79 20.35 -3.97
N LYS A 38 3.76 19.65 -3.34
CA LYS A 38 5.07 19.31 -3.94
C LYS A 38 5.18 17.81 -4.14
N PHE A 39 5.92 17.37 -5.16
CA PHE A 39 6.21 15.94 -5.42
C PHE A 39 4.96 15.04 -5.55
N LYS A 40 3.85 15.59 -6.09
CA LYS A 40 2.57 14.88 -6.27
C LYS A 40 2.75 13.53 -6.94
N THR A 41 3.41 13.49 -8.09
CA THR A 41 3.62 12.27 -8.88
C THR A 41 4.42 11.22 -8.12
N GLN A 42 5.46 11.61 -7.38
CA GLN A 42 6.31 10.70 -6.63
C GLN A 42 5.57 10.12 -5.42
N VAL A 43 4.83 10.96 -4.68
CA VAL A 43 4.06 10.50 -3.52
C VAL A 43 2.91 9.60 -3.98
N LEU A 44 2.10 10.01 -4.95
CA LEU A 44 1.00 9.17 -5.46
C LEU A 44 1.52 7.90 -6.14
N GLY A 45 2.63 7.99 -6.87
CA GLY A 45 3.31 6.84 -7.46
C GLY A 45 3.79 5.83 -6.41
N PHE A 46 4.29 6.30 -5.27
CA PHE A 46 4.64 5.45 -4.13
C PHE A 46 3.42 4.68 -3.61
N TYR A 47 2.31 5.37 -3.33
CA TYR A 47 1.06 4.70 -2.90
C TYR A 47 0.53 3.72 -3.93
N TYR A 48 0.59 4.07 -5.22
CA TYR A 48 0.18 3.18 -6.30
C TYR A 48 1.06 1.93 -6.40
N SER A 49 2.38 2.08 -6.24
CA SER A 49 3.31 0.94 -6.25
C SER A 49 3.01 -0.04 -5.13
N ILE A 50 2.69 0.45 -3.93
CA ILE A 50 2.27 -0.37 -2.79
C ILE A 50 0.97 -1.10 -3.09
N LEU A 51 -0.01 -0.43 -3.72
CA LEU A 51 -1.26 -1.06 -4.13
C LEU A 51 -1.03 -2.21 -5.12
N VAL A 52 -0.17 -2.02 -6.11
CA VAL A 52 0.16 -3.08 -7.09
C VAL A 52 0.82 -4.27 -6.40
N ILE A 53 1.78 -4.04 -5.50
CA ILE A 53 2.43 -5.11 -4.73
C ILE A 53 1.41 -5.83 -3.83
N SER A 54 0.52 -5.07 -3.18
CA SER A 54 -0.52 -5.62 -2.31
C SER A 54 -1.53 -6.47 -3.08
N ALA A 55 -1.90 -6.05 -4.29
CA ALA A 55 -2.71 -6.86 -5.21
C ALA A 55 -2.00 -8.16 -5.57
N GLY A 56 -0.71 -8.09 -5.91
CA GLY A 56 0.10 -9.27 -6.20
C GLY A 56 0.12 -10.27 -5.04
N LEU A 57 0.34 -9.80 -3.81
CA LEU A 57 0.31 -10.66 -2.62
C LEU A 57 -1.07 -11.24 -2.35
N PHE A 58 -2.13 -10.47 -2.55
CA PHE A 58 -3.50 -10.97 -2.36
C PHE A 58 -3.84 -12.09 -3.36
N VAL A 59 -3.50 -11.88 -4.63
CA VAL A 59 -3.66 -12.92 -5.67
C VAL A 59 -2.80 -14.14 -5.36
N ALA A 60 -1.57 -13.97 -4.88
CA ALA A 60 -0.72 -15.07 -4.45
C ALA A 60 -1.33 -15.85 -3.26
N GLY A 61 -1.94 -15.15 -2.30
CA GLY A 61 -2.68 -15.75 -1.20
C GLY A 61 -3.87 -16.59 -1.65
N ILE A 62 -4.65 -16.08 -2.62
CA ILE A 62 -5.76 -16.84 -3.24
C ILE A 62 -5.23 -18.09 -3.96
N ALA A 63 -4.17 -17.94 -4.76
CA ALA A 63 -3.55 -19.06 -5.46
C ALA A 63 -3.01 -20.13 -4.48
N ALA A 64 -2.40 -19.71 -3.38
CA ALA A 64 -1.94 -20.59 -2.32
C ALA A 64 -3.11 -21.34 -1.66
N LEU A 65 -4.23 -20.65 -1.37
CA LEU A 65 -5.43 -21.27 -0.82
C LEU A 65 -6.00 -22.34 -1.76
N MET A 66 -6.11 -22.02 -3.06
CA MET A 66 -6.59 -22.97 -4.07
C MET A 66 -5.66 -24.17 -4.26
N SER A 67 -4.36 -23.98 -4.02
CA SER A 67 -3.35 -25.04 -4.13
C SER A 67 -3.24 -25.91 -2.87
N GLY A 68 -4.09 -25.68 -1.86
CA GLY A 68 -4.06 -26.43 -0.60
C GLY A 68 -2.82 -26.15 0.26
N GLN A 69 -2.21 -24.96 0.11
CA GLN A 69 -1.06 -24.56 0.92
C GLN A 69 -1.43 -24.45 2.41
N PRO A 70 -0.46 -24.61 3.33
CA PRO A 70 -0.69 -24.47 4.77
C PRO A 70 -1.21 -23.07 5.14
N TYR A 71 -1.93 -23.00 6.27
CA TYR A 71 -2.48 -21.75 6.81
C TYR A 71 -1.49 -20.59 6.81
N ALA A 72 -0.27 -20.84 7.29
CA ALA A 72 0.77 -19.83 7.37
C ALA A 72 1.10 -19.17 6.02
N VAL A 73 1.04 -19.91 4.91
CA VAL A 73 1.41 -19.41 3.58
C VAL A 73 0.27 -18.59 2.98
N TRP A 74 -0.94 -19.16 2.86
CA TRP A 74 -2.05 -18.44 2.22
C TRP A 74 -2.53 -17.26 3.07
N TYR A 75 -2.54 -17.41 4.40
CA TYR A 75 -2.92 -16.32 5.30
C TYR A 75 -1.80 -15.27 5.38
N GLY A 76 -0.54 -15.69 5.46
CA GLY A 76 0.62 -14.79 5.53
C GLY A 76 0.82 -13.94 4.28
N LEU A 77 0.37 -14.39 3.11
CA LEU A 77 0.38 -13.60 1.88
C LEU A 77 -0.93 -12.84 1.66
N GLY A 78 -2.06 -13.56 1.77
CA GLY A 78 -3.38 -13.04 1.43
C GLY A 78 -3.86 -11.95 2.38
N PHE A 79 -3.72 -12.15 3.68
CA PHE A 79 -4.21 -11.19 4.67
C PHE A 79 -3.51 -9.83 4.57
N PRO A 80 -2.18 -9.72 4.58
CA PRO A 80 -1.53 -8.42 4.41
C PRO A 80 -1.76 -7.81 3.03
N GLY A 81 -1.84 -8.63 1.96
CA GLY A 81 -2.20 -8.13 0.64
C GLY A 81 -3.57 -7.45 0.62
N LEU A 82 -4.59 -8.09 1.18
CA LEU A 82 -5.94 -7.52 1.30
C LEU A 82 -5.96 -6.27 2.19
N LEU A 83 -5.32 -6.35 3.36
CA LEU A 83 -5.31 -5.25 4.32
C LEU A 83 -4.62 -4.01 3.73
N CYS A 84 -3.47 -4.19 3.08
CA CYS A 84 -2.75 -3.10 2.45
C CYS A 84 -3.51 -2.53 1.25
N LEU A 85 -4.18 -3.36 0.45
CA LEU A 85 -5.04 -2.87 -0.63
C LEU A 85 -6.11 -1.90 -0.12
N ILE A 86 -6.79 -2.26 0.97
CA ILE A 86 -7.84 -1.42 1.56
C ILE A 86 -7.22 -0.13 2.14
N ILE A 87 -6.20 -0.27 3.00
CA ILE A 87 -5.61 0.87 3.70
C ILE A 87 -5.00 1.87 2.72
N PHE A 88 -4.14 1.40 1.81
CA PHE A 88 -3.46 2.26 0.85
C PHE A 88 -4.41 2.75 -0.25
N GLY A 89 -5.48 2.02 -0.56
CA GLY A 89 -6.52 2.46 -1.49
C GLY A 89 -7.28 3.67 -0.96
N VAL A 90 -7.68 3.61 0.31
CA VAL A 90 -8.30 4.75 1.00
C VAL A 90 -7.32 5.91 1.13
N LEU A 91 -6.07 5.64 1.56
CA LEU A 91 -5.05 6.69 1.69
C LEU A 91 -4.74 7.37 0.36
N LEU A 92 -4.67 6.63 -0.75
CA LEU A 92 -4.44 7.21 -2.07
C LEU A 92 -5.52 8.25 -2.40
N GLY A 93 -6.79 7.95 -2.14
CA GLY A 93 -7.89 8.90 -2.33
C GLY A 93 -7.77 10.13 -1.41
N VAL A 94 -7.47 9.92 -0.14
CA VAL A 94 -7.29 11.02 0.84
C VAL A 94 -6.12 11.92 0.44
N VAL A 95 -4.98 11.34 0.09
CA VAL A 95 -3.77 12.08 -0.29
C VAL A 95 -3.97 12.83 -1.61
N SER A 96 -4.64 12.22 -2.59
CA SER A 96 -4.97 12.87 -3.86
C SER A 96 -5.82 14.12 -3.64
N LYS A 97 -6.86 14.03 -2.81
CA LYS A 97 -7.69 15.18 -2.44
C LYS A 97 -6.90 16.29 -1.75
N ARG A 98 -5.94 15.94 -0.88
CA ARG A 98 -5.04 16.93 -0.24
C ARG A 98 -4.17 17.67 -1.25
N TYR A 99 -3.73 16.99 -2.32
CA TYR A 99 -3.00 17.64 -3.39
C TYR A 99 -3.87 18.60 -4.19
N GLU A 100 -5.12 18.23 -4.49
CA GLU A 100 -6.09 19.12 -5.16
C GLU A 100 -6.37 20.38 -4.33
N GLU A 101 -6.61 20.22 -3.02
CA GLU A 101 -6.77 21.33 -2.07
C GLU A 101 -5.53 22.26 -2.03
N ALA A 102 -4.32 21.72 -2.22
CA ALA A 102 -3.09 22.50 -2.28
C ALA A 102 -2.91 23.22 -3.62
N GLU A 103 -3.33 22.62 -4.73
CA GLU A 103 -3.31 23.25 -6.06
C GLU A 103 -4.32 24.40 -6.14
N LEU A 104 -5.56 24.20 -5.67
CA LEU A 104 -6.60 25.24 -5.62
C LEU A 104 -6.16 26.50 -4.85
N ARG A 105 -5.48 26.30 -3.71
CA ARG A 105 -4.96 27.42 -2.90
C ARG A 105 -3.89 28.25 -3.62
N LYS A 106 -3.14 27.65 -4.55
CA LYS A 106 -2.16 28.40 -5.37
C LYS A 106 -2.88 29.26 -6.39
N THR A 107 -3.83 28.70 -7.13
CA THR A 107 -4.62 29.45 -8.12
C THR A 107 -5.37 30.62 -7.49
N MET A 108 -6.02 30.42 -6.34
CA MET A 108 -6.72 31.50 -5.63
C MET A 108 -5.79 32.62 -5.14
N ALA A 109 -4.51 32.32 -4.90
CA ALA A 109 -3.52 33.32 -4.49
C ALA A 109 -2.94 34.07 -5.70
N ASP A 110 -2.84 33.43 -6.86
CA ASP A 110 -2.40 34.07 -8.11
C ASP A 110 -3.49 35.00 -8.70
N ASP A 111 -4.76 34.77 -8.37
CA ASP A 111 -5.90 35.59 -8.82
C ASP A 111 -6.12 36.88 -7.97
N LEU A 112 -5.43 37.05 -6.83
CA LEU A 112 -5.52 38.21 -5.91
C LEU A 112 -4.46 39.27 -6.20
#